data_AF-Q99JG4-F1
#
_entry.id   AF-Q99JG4-F1
#
_cell.length_a   1.000
_cell.length_b   1.000
_cell.length_c   1.000
_cell.angle_alpha   90.00
_cell.angle_beta   90.00
_cell.angle_gamma   90.00
#
_symmetry.space_group_name_H-M   'P 1'
#
loop_
_entity.id
_entity.type
_entity.pdbx_description
1 polymer ?
#
loop_
_entity_poly.entity_id
_entity_poly.type
_entity_poly.pdbx_seq_one_letter_code
_entity_poly.pdbx_strand_id
1 'polypeptide(L)'
;KYSRDLKRQRDSSMRMQLLKHTKHDIVNSLSLLPKTQHDLCSFLVDLFLHTEMMLCFSVNGLFMEVEGKCRGCIRAFTRIFIAIPCSDSRAHSSFRICIMNDELIVRNASPKEIQKAFTSLPAPDTSFKPLLSEEQQEMVKSFSVQSGMKLDWSQKCLQDNEWDYTKAGEALTALQNEGKIPKEFFK
;
A
#
# COMPACT_ATOMS: atom_id res chain seq x y z
N LYS A 1 -19.69 13.43 18.24
CA LYS A 1 -18.84 14.50 18.83
C LYS A 1 -18.00 15.21 17.78
N TYR A 2 -17.34 14.49 16.86
CA TYR A 2 -16.43 15.08 15.86
C TYR A 2 -17.06 15.32 14.48
N SER A 3 -18.34 14.96 14.29
CA SER A 3 -19.04 15.11 13.00
C SER A 3 -19.25 16.59 12.67
N ARG A 4 -18.82 17.00 11.47
CA ARG A 4 -18.99 18.34 10.93
C ARG A 4 -19.99 18.33 9.77
N ASP A 5 -21.25 18.59 10.07
CA ASP A 5 -22.32 18.74 9.07
C ASP A 5 -22.69 20.22 8.93
N LEU A 6 -22.30 20.85 7.83
CA LEU A 6 -22.57 22.27 7.58
C LEU A 6 -24.05 22.58 7.34
N LYS A 7 -24.86 21.60 6.93
CA LYS A 7 -26.30 21.78 6.77
C LYS A 7 -27.01 21.87 8.12
N ARG A 8 -26.54 21.08 9.11
CA ARG A 8 -27.11 21.05 10.47
C ARG A 8 -26.50 22.08 11.41
N GLN A 9 -25.17 22.26 11.38
CA GLN A 9 -24.48 23.24 12.21
C GLN A 9 -24.48 24.59 11.51
N ARG A 10 -25.16 25.60 12.07
CA ARG A 10 -25.22 26.96 11.51
C ARG A 10 -24.23 27.92 12.16
N ASP A 11 -23.79 27.65 13.38
CA ASP A 11 -22.86 28.53 14.09
C ASP A 11 -21.46 28.51 13.45
N SER A 12 -20.96 29.69 13.09
CA SER A 12 -19.69 29.84 12.36
C SER A 12 -18.48 29.44 13.21
N SER A 13 -18.49 29.79 14.50
CA SER A 13 -17.41 29.46 15.44
C SER A 13 -17.28 27.95 15.60
N MET A 14 -18.40 27.24 15.82
CA MET A 14 -18.44 25.79 15.90
C MET A 14 -17.99 25.12 14.59
N ARG A 15 -18.39 25.66 13.42
CA ARG A 15 -17.94 25.15 12.12
C ARG A 15 -16.42 25.22 11.97
N MET A 16 -15.79 26.28 12.48
CA MET A 16 -14.33 26.44 12.47
C MET A 16 -13.67 25.49 13.46
N GLN A 17 -14.17 25.38 14.69
CA GLN A 17 -13.60 24.48 15.72
C GLN A 17 -13.60 23.00 15.30
N LEU A 18 -14.60 22.58 14.52
CA LEU A 18 -14.70 21.21 14.01
C LEU A 18 -13.74 20.92 12.83
N LEU A 19 -13.19 21.95 12.17
CA LEU A 19 -12.16 21.79 11.13
C LEU A 19 -10.77 21.78 11.76
N LYS A 20 -9.92 20.82 11.37
CA LYS A 20 -8.55 20.69 11.87
C LYS A 20 -7.59 21.18 10.80
N HIS A 21 -6.70 22.10 11.16
CA HIS A 21 -5.90 22.85 10.18
C HIS A 21 -4.40 22.58 10.28
N THR A 22 -3.83 22.57 11.49
CA THR A 22 -2.38 22.31 11.62
C THR A 22 -2.09 20.81 11.58
N LYS A 23 -0.89 20.43 11.11
CA LYS A 23 -0.46 19.02 11.10
C LYS A 23 -0.57 18.39 12.49
N HIS A 24 -0.23 19.15 13.54
CA HIS A 24 -0.33 18.70 14.92
C HIS A 24 -1.79 18.47 15.35
N ASP A 25 -2.68 19.42 15.09
CA ASP A 25 -4.11 19.27 15.44
C ASP A 25 -4.78 18.13 14.69
N ILE A 26 -4.40 17.92 13.42
CA ILE A 26 -4.89 16.82 12.58
C ILE A 26 -4.47 15.49 13.17
N VAL A 27 -3.16 15.29 13.42
CA VAL A 27 -2.64 14.02 13.98
C VAL A 27 -3.20 13.75 15.37
N ASN A 28 -3.28 14.77 16.23
CA ASN A 28 -3.91 14.64 17.55
C ASN A 28 -5.40 14.29 17.44
N SER A 29 -6.12 14.86 16.47
CA SER A 29 -7.54 14.54 16.30
C SER A 29 -7.74 13.11 15.79
N LEU A 30 -6.88 12.64 14.89
CA LEU A 30 -6.89 11.27 14.38
C LEU A 30 -6.52 10.24 15.45
N SER A 31 -5.56 10.56 16.33
CA SER A 31 -5.13 9.65 17.41
C SER A 31 -6.19 9.48 18.51
N LEU A 32 -7.16 10.39 18.60
CA LEU A 32 -8.31 10.29 19.48
C LEU A 32 -9.45 9.42 18.91
N LEU A 33 -9.39 9.04 17.62
CA LEU A 33 -10.34 8.12 17.03
C LEU A 33 -10.08 6.68 17.53
N PRO A 34 -11.10 5.82 17.59
CA PRO A 34 -10.89 4.41 17.94
C PRO A 34 -9.89 3.76 17.00
N LYS A 35 -9.03 2.86 17.51
CA LYS A 35 -8.19 2.04 16.63
C LYS A 35 -9.05 1.23 15.66
N THR A 36 -8.54 1.10 14.44
CA THR A 36 -9.24 0.44 13.34
C THR A 36 -8.35 -0.59 12.65
N GLN A 37 -8.97 -1.63 12.13
CA GLN A 37 -8.38 -2.55 11.17
C GLN A 37 -9.16 -2.40 9.86
N HIS A 38 -8.49 -1.94 8.81
CA HIS A 38 -9.13 -1.77 7.50
C HIS A 38 -9.08 -3.08 6.71
N ASP A 39 -10.17 -3.39 6.02
CA ASP A 39 -10.19 -4.44 5.01
C ASP A 39 -9.68 -3.85 3.69
N LEU A 40 -8.37 -3.95 3.44
CA LEU A 40 -7.73 -3.36 2.26
C LEU A 40 -8.24 -3.98 0.95
N CYS A 41 -8.68 -5.24 0.99
CA CYS A 41 -9.27 -5.91 -0.16
C CYS A 41 -10.64 -5.35 -0.54
N SER A 42 -11.31 -4.65 0.38
CA SER A 42 -12.57 -3.96 0.11
C SER A 42 -12.39 -2.56 -0.51
N PHE A 43 -11.15 -2.06 -0.63
CA PHE A 43 -10.93 -0.69 -1.05
C PHE A 43 -11.27 -0.48 -2.52
N LEU A 44 -12.13 0.50 -2.77
CA LEU A 44 -12.42 1.04 -4.09
C LEU A 44 -11.86 2.46 -4.15
N VAL A 45 -10.92 2.68 -5.06
CA VAL A 45 -10.21 3.95 -5.21
C VAL A 45 -10.62 4.62 -6.51
N ASP A 46 -11.22 5.80 -6.41
CA ASP A 46 -11.60 6.62 -7.55
C ASP A 46 -10.69 7.85 -7.61
N LEU A 47 -9.84 7.94 -8.65
CA LEU A 47 -9.08 9.15 -8.97
C LEU A 47 -9.93 10.03 -9.89
N PHE A 48 -10.52 11.08 -9.34
CA PHE A 48 -11.49 11.91 -10.07
C PHE A 48 -10.92 13.26 -10.54
N LEU A 49 -9.72 13.65 -10.09
CA LEU A 49 -8.98 14.79 -10.65
C LEU A 49 -7.48 14.54 -10.57
N HIS A 50 -6.78 14.77 -11.68
CA HIS A 50 -5.33 14.72 -11.75
C HIS A 50 -4.81 15.88 -12.60
N THR A 51 -3.93 16.68 -12.01
CA THR A 51 -3.17 17.75 -12.66
C THR A 51 -1.72 17.67 -12.20
N GLU A 52 -0.81 18.42 -12.84
CA GLU A 52 0.59 18.49 -12.44
C GLU A 52 0.79 18.98 -10.99
N MET A 53 -0.16 19.75 -10.48
CA MET A 53 -0.08 20.36 -9.15
C MET A 53 -0.93 19.62 -8.10
N MET A 54 -1.83 18.73 -8.50
CA MET A 54 -2.85 18.20 -7.59
C MET A 54 -3.41 16.85 -8.02
N LEU A 55 -3.71 16.03 -7.02
CA LEU A 55 -4.44 14.77 -7.11
C LEU A 55 -5.64 14.84 -6.18
N CYS A 56 -6.83 14.57 -6.70
CA CYS A 56 -8.01 14.36 -5.88
C CYS A 56 -8.54 12.94 -6.11
N PHE A 57 -8.60 12.18 -5.02
CA PHE A 57 -9.05 10.80 -5.06
C PHE A 57 -9.91 10.48 -3.85
N SER A 58 -10.80 9.51 -4.00
CA SER A 58 -11.59 8.97 -2.91
C SER A 58 -11.24 7.51 -2.69
N VAL A 59 -11.27 7.10 -1.43
CA VAL A 59 -11.12 5.70 -1.00
C VAL A 59 -12.40 5.32 -0.29
N ASN A 60 -13.09 4.33 -0.83
CA ASN A 60 -14.27 3.73 -0.22
C ASN A 60 -13.89 2.35 0.29
N GLY A 61 -14.40 1.94 1.44
CA GLY A 61 -14.10 0.60 1.95
C GLY A 61 -14.73 0.31 3.29
N LEU A 62 -14.29 -0.79 3.90
CA LEU A 62 -14.74 -1.27 5.19
C LEU A 62 -13.60 -1.26 6.20
N PHE A 63 -13.93 -0.99 7.46
CA PHE A 63 -13.02 -1.20 8.58
C PHE A 63 -13.76 -1.73 9.81
N MET A 64 -13.02 -2.39 10.69
CA MET A 64 -13.49 -2.85 11.99
C MET A 64 -12.89 -1.99 13.10
N GLU A 65 -13.70 -1.59 14.07
CA GLU A 65 -13.19 -0.98 15.31
C GLU A 65 -12.59 -2.07 16.21
N VAL A 66 -11.33 -1.95 16.61
CA VAL A 66 -10.63 -3.01 17.38
C VAL A 66 -10.66 -2.79 18.89
N GLU A 67 -11.10 -1.61 19.33
CA GLU A 67 -11.19 -1.23 20.75
C GLU A 67 -12.43 -0.36 21.03
N GLY A 68 -12.67 -0.05 22.31
CA GLY A 68 -13.77 0.79 22.74
C GLY A 68 -15.13 0.08 22.77
N LYS A 69 -16.21 0.86 22.90
CA LYS A 69 -17.58 0.33 23.10
C LYS A 69 -18.13 -0.41 21.89
N CYS A 70 -17.63 -0.09 20.69
CA CYS A 70 -18.08 -0.66 19.43
C CYS A 70 -17.05 -1.66 18.87
N ARG A 71 -16.22 -2.28 19.72
CA ARG A 71 -15.25 -3.29 19.30
C ARG A 71 -15.95 -4.40 18.50
N GLY A 72 -15.39 -4.72 17.34
CA GLY A 72 -15.94 -5.70 16.40
C GLY A 72 -17.00 -5.13 15.45
N CYS A 73 -17.47 -3.89 15.64
CA CYS A 73 -18.38 -3.25 14.70
C CYS A 73 -17.66 -2.98 13.38
N ILE A 74 -18.29 -3.39 12.28
CA ILE A 74 -17.84 -3.08 10.92
C ILE A 74 -18.52 -1.79 10.47
N ARG A 75 -17.70 -0.85 10.01
CA ARG A 75 -18.12 0.44 9.45
C ARG A 75 -17.75 0.48 7.98
N ALA A 76 -18.57 1.19 7.22
CA ALA A 76 -18.20 1.60 5.87
C ALA A 76 -17.75 3.06 5.90
N PHE A 77 -16.78 3.38 5.06
CA PHE A 77 -16.24 4.73 4.98
C PHE A 77 -16.07 5.18 3.53
N THR A 78 -16.09 6.50 3.36
CA THR A 78 -15.61 7.22 2.19
C THR A 78 -14.62 8.26 2.69
N ARG A 79 -13.37 8.20 2.24
CA ARG A 79 -12.34 9.16 2.59
C ARG A 79 -11.83 9.86 1.35
N ILE A 80 -11.94 11.18 1.31
CA ILE A 80 -11.59 12.00 0.17
C ILE A 80 -10.30 12.74 0.49
N PHE A 81 -9.32 12.61 -0.41
CA PHE A 81 -8.03 13.26 -0.28
C PHE A 81 -7.82 14.24 -1.43
N ILE A 82 -7.26 15.41 -1.08
CA ILE A 82 -6.60 16.30 -2.02
C ILE A 82 -5.12 16.26 -1.66
N ALA A 83 -4.27 15.88 -2.60
CA ALA A 83 -2.84 15.77 -2.39
C ALA A 83 -2.06 16.48 -3.49
N ILE A 84 -0.84 16.91 -3.18
CA ILE A 84 0.11 17.42 -4.15
C ILE A 84 1.14 16.33 -4.46
N PRO A 85 1.49 16.09 -5.73
CA PRO A 85 2.60 15.20 -6.07
C PRO A 85 3.91 15.80 -5.56
N CYS A 86 4.77 14.95 -4.98
CA CYS A 86 6.11 15.33 -4.55
C CYS A 86 7.12 14.61 -5.45
N SER A 87 7.78 15.37 -6.33
CA SER A 87 8.88 14.87 -7.14
C SER A 87 10.15 14.77 -6.29
N ASP A 88 10.64 13.55 -6.04
CA ASP A 88 12.00 13.32 -5.56
C ASP A 88 12.82 12.76 -6.73
N SER A 89 13.81 13.53 -7.18
CA SER A 89 14.66 13.17 -8.32
C SER A 89 15.68 12.07 -7.98
N ARG A 90 15.73 11.58 -6.74
CA ARG A 90 16.76 10.64 -6.26
C ARG A 90 16.27 9.23 -5.95
N ALA A 91 14.97 8.96 -6.02
CA ALA A 91 14.42 7.64 -5.75
C ALA A 91 13.87 7.02 -7.04
N HIS A 92 14.58 6.02 -7.57
CA HIS A 92 13.99 5.14 -8.57
C HIS A 92 12.72 4.50 -7.96
N SER A 93 11.56 4.85 -8.50
CA SER A 93 10.29 4.11 -8.40
C SER A 93 9.29 4.40 -7.26
N SER A 94 9.40 5.47 -6.46
CA SER A 94 8.31 5.82 -5.51
C SER A 94 7.72 7.21 -5.73
N PHE A 95 6.54 7.24 -6.36
CA PHE A 95 5.70 8.42 -6.44
C PHE A 95 5.23 8.81 -5.03
N ARG A 96 5.65 9.99 -4.56
CA ARG A 96 5.28 10.50 -3.23
C ARG A 96 4.17 11.53 -3.37
N ILE A 97 3.27 11.57 -2.39
CA ILE A 97 2.20 12.56 -2.31
C ILE A 97 2.18 13.21 -0.92
N CYS A 98 1.80 14.49 -0.87
CA CYS A 98 1.55 15.21 0.37
C CYS A 98 0.07 15.58 0.47
N ILE A 99 -0.62 15.08 1.49
CA ILE A 99 -2.06 15.32 1.69
C ILE A 99 -2.26 16.75 2.20
N MET A 100 -3.06 17.51 1.45
CA MET A 100 -3.43 18.89 1.75
C MET A 100 -4.83 18.97 2.39
N ASN A 101 -5.77 18.12 1.95
CA ASN A 101 -7.10 18.01 2.53
C ASN A 101 -7.49 16.55 2.70
N ASP A 102 -8.22 16.27 3.78
CA ASP A 102 -8.69 14.95 4.18
C ASP A 102 -10.10 15.08 4.77
N GLU A 103 -11.08 14.47 4.11
CA GLU A 103 -12.46 14.38 4.58
C GLU A 103 -12.84 12.92 4.76
N LEU A 104 -13.16 12.53 6.00
CA LEU A 104 -13.59 11.18 6.35
C LEU A 104 -15.10 11.16 6.67
N ILE A 105 -15.84 10.36 5.90
CA ILE A 105 -17.25 10.08 6.11
C ILE A 105 -17.37 8.64 6.58
N VAL A 106 -18.01 8.43 7.74
CA VAL A 106 -18.19 7.10 8.33
C VAL A 106 -19.68 6.81 8.50
N ARG A 107 -20.09 5.59 8.16
CA ARG A 107 -21.44 5.08 8.37
C ARG A 107 -21.43 3.62 8.83
N ASN A 108 -22.59 3.13 9.25
CA ASN A 108 -22.76 1.70 9.47
C ASN A 108 -22.66 0.96 8.14
N ALA A 109 -21.96 -0.17 8.14
CA ALA A 109 -22.00 -1.10 7.03
C ALA A 109 -23.38 -1.77 6.99
N SER A 110 -23.89 -1.99 5.78
CA SER A 110 -25.11 -2.75 5.53
C SER A 110 -24.87 -4.25 5.75
N PRO A 111 -25.92 -5.06 5.99
CA PRO A 111 -25.77 -6.51 6.16
C PRO A 111 -25.03 -7.20 5.00
N LYS A 112 -25.24 -6.72 3.75
CA LYS A 112 -24.56 -7.23 2.56
C LYS A 112 -23.07 -6.91 2.52
N GLU A 113 -22.70 -5.72 2.99
CA GLU A 113 -21.28 -5.31 3.11
C GLU A 113 -20.59 -6.12 4.21
N ILE A 114 -21.25 -6.30 5.36
CA ILE A 114 -20.73 -7.10 6.48
C ILE A 114 -20.46 -8.55 6.07
N GLN A 115 -21.35 -9.16 5.30
CA GLN A 115 -21.18 -10.54 4.82
C GLN A 115 -19.93 -10.72 3.95
N LYS A 116 -19.48 -9.68 3.24
CA LYS A 116 -18.32 -9.68 2.36
C LYS A 116 -17.06 -9.09 3.01
N ALA A 117 -17.18 -8.54 4.21
CA ALA A 117 -16.07 -7.91 4.90
C ALA A 117 -15.08 -8.97 5.39
N PHE A 118 -13.79 -8.69 5.23
CA PHE A 118 -12.70 -9.56 5.68
C PHE A 118 -12.78 -10.98 5.11
N THR A 119 -13.52 -11.19 4.01
CA THR A 119 -13.44 -12.45 3.27
C THR A 119 -12.06 -12.52 2.66
N SER A 120 -11.29 -13.53 3.02
CA SER A 120 -10.04 -13.85 2.36
C SER A 120 -10.32 -14.12 0.89
N LEU A 121 -10.14 -13.12 0.02
CA LEU A 121 -9.85 -13.40 -1.37
C LEU A 121 -8.61 -14.31 -1.38
N PRO A 122 -8.52 -15.33 -2.26
CA PRO A 122 -7.23 -15.97 -2.52
C PRO A 122 -6.24 -14.84 -2.76
N ALA A 123 -5.19 -14.79 -1.94
CA ALA A 123 -4.37 -13.60 -1.79
C ALA A 123 -4.04 -13.03 -3.19
N PRO A 124 -4.41 -11.78 -3.52
CA PRO A 124 -3.66 -11.10 -4.55
C PRO A 124 -2.25 -11.05 -4.02
N ASP A 125 -1.30 -11.71 -4.71
CA ASP A 125 0.10 -11.84 -4.30
C ASP A 125 0.62 -10.48 -3.83
N THR A 126 0.56 -10.27 -2.51
CA THR A 126 0.94 -9.02 -1.85
C THR A 126 2.42 -9.07 -1.49
N SER A 127 3.15 -10.07 -2.00
CA SER A 127 4.51 -9.82 -2.37
C SER A 127 4.48 -8.81 -3.52
N PHE A 128 4.54 -7.52 -3.17
CA PHE A 128 5.22 -6.55 -3.99
C PHE A 128 6.71 -6.97 -4.08
N LYS A 129 6.97 -8.12 -4.73
CA LYS A 129 8.22 -8.33 -5.42
C LYS A 129 8.24 -7.21 -6.46
N PRO A 130 9.28 -6.38 -6.53
CA PRO A 130 9.38 -5.41 -7.60
C PRO A 130 9.10 -6.14 -8.92
N LEU A 131 8.12 -5.66 -9.69
CA LEU A 131 7.82 -6.23 -10.98
C LEU A 131 9.11 -6.10 -11.80
N LEU A 132 9.79 -7.22 -12.03
CA LEU A 132 11.01 -7.25 -12.82
C LEU A 132 10.72 -6.64 -14.19
N SER A 133 11.62 -5.80 -14.70
CA SER A 133 11.54 -5.35 -16.09
C SER A 133 11.56 -6.54 -17.04
N GLU A 134 11.09 -6.37 -18.28
CA GLU A 134 11.12 -7.43 -19.30
C GLU A 134 12.55 -7.97 -19.50
N GLU A 135 13.53 -7.06 -19.51
CA GLU A 135 14.97 -7.38 -19.55
C GLU A 135 15.41 -8.25 -18.36
N GLN A 136 14.98 -7.90 -17.13
CA GLN A 136 15.31 -8.67 -15.93
C GLN A 136 14.67 -10.07 -15.94
N GLN A 137 13.45 -10.20 -16.48
CA GLN A 137 12.79 -11.50 -16.62
C GLN A 137 13.50 -12.41 -17.63
N GLU A 138 13.92 -11.85 -18.77
CA GLU A 138 14.69 -12.59 -19.78
C GLU A 138 16.07 -12.98 -19.24
N MET A 139 16.70 -12.09 -18.47
CA MET A 139 17.97 -12.35 -17.80
C MET A 139 17.85 -13.51 -16.80
N VAL A 140 16.80 -13.54 -15.97
CA VAL A 140 16.54 -14.64 -15.03
C VAL A 140 16.33 -15.97 -15.76
N LYS A 141 15.55 -15.97 -16.86
CA LYS A 141 15.30 -17.17 -17.68
C LYS A 141 16.62 -17.69 -18.26
N SER A 142 17.41 -16.81 -18.87
CA SER A 142 18.69 -17.16 -19.49
C SER A 142 19.68 -17.71 -18.46
N PHE A 143 19.79 -17.04 -17.30
CA PHE A 143 20.66 -17.47 -16.21
C PHE A 143 20.23 -18.82 -15.63
N SER A 144 18.93 -19.07 -15.48
CA SER A 144 18.38 -20.37 -15.03
C SER A 144 18.67 -21.52 -15.99
N VAL A 145 18.68 -21.24 -17.30
CA VAL A 145 19.03 -22.25 -18.31
C VAL A 145 20.53 -22.56 -18.27
N GLN A 146 21.39 -21.53 -18.20
CA GLN A 146 22.84 -21.70 -18.23
C GLN A 146 23.41 -22.31 -16.93
N SER A 147 22.89 -21.87 -15.78
CA SER A 147 23.36 -22.35 -14.46
C SER A 147 22.74 -23.68 -14.02
N GLY A 148 21.67 -24.13 -14.69
CA GLY A 148 20.84 -25.25 -14.23
C GLY A 148 20.06 -24.97 -12.94
N MET A 149 20.10 -23.74 -12.43
CA MET A 149 19.43 -23.34 -11.19
C MET A 149 17.93 -23.11 -11.42
N LYS A 150 17.09 -23.36 -10.41
CA LYS A 150 15.66 -23.04 -10.46
C LYS A 150 15.46 -21.53 -10.58
N LEU A 151 14.37 -21.10 -11.24
CA LEU A 151 14.11 -19.70 -11.55
C LEU A 151 14.18 -18.76 -10.34
N ASP A 152 13.60 -19.17 -9.19
CA ASP A 152 13.60 -18.35 -7.98
C ASP A 152 15.02 -18.08 -7.45
N TRP A 153 15.91 -19.07 -7.54
CA TRP A 153 17.29 -18.96 -7.09
C TRP A 153 18.18 -18.24 -8.11
N SER A 154 17.89 -18.38 -9.40
CA SER A 154 18.49 -17.56 -10.46
C SER A 154 18.17 -16.08 -10.28
N GLN A 155 16.91 -15.76 -9.96
CA GLN A 155 16.51 -14.40 -9.64
C GLN A 155 17.26 -13.88 -8.41
N LYS A 156 17.32 -14.68 -7.33
CA LYS A 156 18.02 -14.28 -6.11
C LYS A 156 19.51 -14.02 -6.36
N CYS A 157 20.19 -14.89 -7.10
CA CYS A 157 21.60 -14.73 -7.44
C CYS A 157 21.86 -13.43 -8.22
N LEU A 158 21.02 -13.12 -9.20
CA LEU A 158 21.12 -11.87 -9.96
C LEU A 158 20.84 -10.65 -9.07
N GLN A 159 19.84 -10.71 -8.18
CA GLN A 159 19.53 -9.62 -7.25
C GLN A 159 20.67 -9.35 -6.26
N ASP A 160 21.24 -10.40 -5.66
CA ASP A 160 22.35 -10.29 -4.70
C ASP A 160 23.64 -9.78 -5.35
N ASN A 161 23.73 -9.85 -6.69
CA ASN A 161 24.84 -9.35 -7.51
C ASN A 161 24.47 -8.12 -8.37
N GLU A 162 23.49 -7.33 -7.94
CA GLU A 162 23.15 -6.03 -8.55
C GLU A 162 22.73 -6.13 -10.04
N TRP A 163 22.20 -7.27 -10.47
CA TRP A 163 21.83 -7.60 -11.85
C TRP A 163 23.01 -7.62 -12.84
N ASP A 164 24.24 -7.75 -12.36
CA ASP A 164 25.40 -8.00 -13.21
C ASP A 164 25.50 -9.50 -13.53
N TYR A 165 25.23 -9.84 -14.80
CA TYR A 165 25.20 -11.22 -15.28
C TYR A 165 26.54 -11.95 -15.12
N THR A 166 27.65 -11.24 -15.32
CA THR A 166 28.99 -11.83 -15.29
C THR A 166 29.39 -12.10 -13.84
N LYS A 167 29.22 -11.08 -12.99
CA LYS A 167 29.51 -11.16 -11.55
C LYS A 167 28.67 -12.25 -10.87
N ALA A 168 27.38 -12.37 -11.24
CA ALA A 168 26.51 -13.43 -10.73
C ALA A 168 26.99 -14.83 -11.14
N GLY A 169 27.48 -15.01 -12.38
CA GLY A 169 28.02 -16.27 -12.87
C GLY A 169 29.30 -16.68 -12.15
N GLU A 170 30.21 -15.73 -11.92
CA GLU A 170 31.45 -15.94 -11.17
C GLU A 170 31.17 -16.29 -9.71
N ALA A 171 30.29 -15.54 -9.06
CA ALA A 171 29.88 -15.79 -7.67
C ALA A 171 29.24 -17.17 -7.50
N LEU A 172 28.36 -17.57 -8.44
CA LEU A 172 27.75 -18.89 -8.44
C LEU A 172 28.81 -20.00 -8.58
N THR A 173 29.75 -19.84 -9.52
CA THR A 173 30.80 -20.83 -9.77
C THR A 173 31.71 -21.00 -8.56
N ALA A 174 32.08 -19.88 -7.92
CA ALA A 174 32.86 -19.90 -6.68
C ALA A 174 32.13 -20.66 -5.56
N LEU A 175 30.84 -20.34 -5.34
CA LEU A 175 30.04 -20.97 -4.29
C LEU A 175 29.74 -22.46 -4.57
N GLN A 176 29.61 -22.86 -5.84
CA GLN A 176 29.50 -24.26 -6.24
C GLN A 176 30.80 -25.03 -5.93
N ASN A 177 31.96 -24.46 -6.27
CA ASN A 177 33.26 -25.06 -6.00
C ASN A 177 33.54 -25.20 -4.49
N GLU A 178 33.04 -24.26 -3.68
CA GLU A 178 33.11 -24.32 -2.22
C GLU A 178 32.07 -25.28 -1.60
N GLY A 179 31.17 -25.87 -2.39
CA GLY A 179 30.12 -26.77 -1.91
C GLY A 179 29.07 -26.09 -1.03
N LYS A 180 28.97 -24.75 -1.08
CA LYS A 180 28.08 -23.96 -0.23
C LYS A 180 26.66 -23.82 -0.77
N ILE A 181 26.40 -24.30 -1.99
CA ILE A 181 25.06 -24.24 -2.59
C ILE A 181 24.37 -25.60 -2.45
N PRO A 182 23.23 -25.65 -1.75
CA PRO A 182 22.37 -26.83 -1.69
C PRO A 182 21.95 -27.35 -3.08
N LYS A 183 22.01 -28.67 -3.28
CA LYS A 183 21.59 -29.32 -4.54
C LYS A 183 20.12 -29.06 -4.90
N GLU A 184 19.28 -28.83 -3.90
CA GLU A 184 17.85 -28.51 -4.05
C GLU A 184 17.57 -27.18 -4.77
N PHE A 185 18.58 -26.32 -4.94
CA PHE A 185 18.45 -25.06 -5.69
C PHE A 185 18.59 -25.27 -7.21
N PHE A 186 19.07 -26.44 -7.64
CA PHE A 186 19.21 -26.82 -9.04
C PHE A 186 18.05 -27.69 -9.52
N LYS A 187 17.86 -27.74 -10.84
CA LYS A 187 16.84 -28.56 -11.52
C LYS A 187 17.24 -30.03 -11.58
#